data_AF-M7N4X6-F1
#
_entry.id   AF-M7N4X6-F1
#
_cell.length_a   1.000
_cell.length_b   1.000
_cell.length_c   1.000
_cell.angle_alpha   90.00
_cell.angle_beta   90.00
_cell.angle_gamma   90.00
#
_symmetry.space_group_name_H-M   'P 1'
#
loop_
_entity.id
_entity.type
_entity.pdbx_description
1 polymer ?
#
loop_
_entity_poly.entity_id
_entity_poly.type
_entity_poly.pdbx_seq_one_letter_code
_entity_poly.pdbx_strand_id
1 'polypeptide(L)' 'MAVFKLLLMISLALAALGVLLGLWRPVIVLWWLDYQNRRRVLQYYGTALLLLGALWLLLRWLGA' A
#
# COMPACT_ATOMS: atom_id res chain seq x y z
N MET A 1 9.82 19.56 0.82
CA MET A 1 8.79 18.96 -0.07
C MET A 1 9.27 17.70 -0.79
N ALA A 2 10.48 17.67 -1.37
CA ALA A 2 10.99 16.50 -2.11
C ALA A 2 11.09 15.21 -1.27
N VAL A 3 11.63 15.27 -0.05
CA VAL A 3 11.74 14.10 0.85
C VAL A 3 10.37 13.50 1.16
N PHE A 4 9.37 14.33 1.42
CA PHE A 4 8.01 13.87 1.69
C PHE A 4 7.40 13.14 0.49
N LYS A 5 7.57 13.69 -0.73
CA LYS A 5 7.13 13.02 -1.97
C LYS A 5 7.84 11.68 -2.18
N LEU A 6 9.15 11.63 -1.92
CA LEU A 6 9.93 10.39 -2.03
C LEU A 6 9.41 9.32 -1.06
N LEU A 7 9.22 9.66 0.21
CA LEU A 7 8.67 8.75 1.21
C LEU A 7 7.30 8.24 0.80
N LEU A 8 6.43 9.12 0.31
CA LEU A 8 5.10 8.76 -0.14
C LEU A 8 5.11 7.81 -1.35
N MET A 9 6.03 8.02 -2.31
CA MET A 9 6.23 7.11 -3.44
C MET A 9 6.74 5.73 -3.00
N ILE A 10 7.71 5.69 -2.08
CA ILE A 10 8.22 4.43 -1.52
C ILE A 10 7.09 3.68 -0.80
N SER A 11 6.30 4.36 0.03
CA SER A 11 5.16 3.76 0.71
C SER A 11 4.11 3.21 -0.26
N LEU A 12 3.81 3.95 -1.35
CA LEU A 12 2.93 3.49 -2.43
C LEU A 12 3.46 2.22 -3.10
N ALA A 13 4.75 2.21 -3.44
CA ALA A 13 5.40 1.06 -4.07
C ALA A 13 5.37 -0.17 -3.15
N LEU A 14 5.66 0.00 -1.86
CA LEU A 14 5.60 -1.08 -0.88
C LEU A 14 4.17 -1.61 -0.68
N ALA A 15 3.17 -0.73 -0.64
CA ALA A 15 1.77 -1.15 -0.55
C ALA A 15 1.34 -1.93 -1.80
N ALA A 16 1.74 -1.47 -2.99
CA ALA A 16 1.46 -2.16 -4.26
C ALA A 16 2.13 -3.54 -4.32
N LEU A 17 3.41 -3.62 -3.94
CA LEU A 17 4.13 -4.87 -3.83
C LEU A 17 3.49 -5.81 -2.79
N GLY A 18 3.04 -5.29 -1.65
CA GLY A 18 2.32 -6.06 -0.63
C GLY A 18 1.00 -6.64 -1.15
N VAL A 19 0.26 -5.89 -1.97
CA VAL A 19 -0.94 -6.41 -2.65
C VAL A 19 -0.57 -7.50 -3.65
N LEU A 20 0.41 -7.26 -4.53
CA LEU A 20 0.81 -8.22 -5.56
C LEU A 20 1.33 -9.54 -4.97
N LEU A 21 2.28 -9.44 -4.02
CA LEU A 21 2.84 -10.60 -3.34
C LEU A 21 1.80 -11.33 -2.51
N GLY A 22 0.90 -10.61 -1.83
CA GLY A 22 -0.13 -11.20 -1.00
C GLY A 22 -1.28 -11.84 -1.79
N LEU A 23 -1.56 -11.36 -3.00
CA LEU A 23 -2.49 -12.02 -3.92
C LEU A 23 -1.89 -13.33 -4.46
N TRP A 24 -0.58 -13.34 -4.76
CA TRP A 24 0.13 -14.57 -5.14
C TRP A 24 0.15 -15.58 -3.98
N ARG A 25 0.70 -15.18 -2.83
CA ARG A 25 0.69 -15.97 -1.59
C ARG A 25 0.50 -15.05 -0.38
N PRO A 26 -0.64 -15.14 0.33
CA PRO A 26 -0.94 -14.23 1.44
C PRO A 26 0.04 -14.38 2.61
N VAL A 27 0.62 -15.57 2.79
CA VAL A 27 1.61 -15.86 3.85
C VAL A 27 2.84 -14.94 3.78
N ILE A 28 3.27 -14.55 2.57
CA ILE A 28 4.49 -13.72 2.40
C ILE A 28 4.34 -12.38 3.11
N VAL A 29 3.13 -11.81 3.10
CA VAL A 29 2.87 -10.43 3.52
C VAL A 29 2.05 -10.35 4.80
N LEU A 30 1.37 -11.45 5.17
CA LEU A 30 0.60 -11.61 6.40
C LEU A 30 1.22 -12.67 7.32
N TRP A 31 2.53 -12.92 7.22
CA TRP A 31 3.24 -13.94 8.03
C TRP A 31 3.06 -13.74 9.54
N TRP A 32 2.74 -12.51 9.96
CA TRP A 32 2.51 -12.10 11.34
C TRP A 32 1.05 -12.26 11.82
N LEU A 33 0.09 -12.56 10.93
CA LEU A 33 -1.30 -12.85 11.32
C LEU A 33 -1.54 -14.36 11.45
N ASP A 34 -2.35 -14.73 12.45
CA ASP A 34 -2.81 -16.11 12.66
C ASP A 34 -3.61 -16.69 11.48
N TYR A 35 -4.35 -15.83 10.77
CA TYR A 35 -5.11 -16.22 9.59
C TYR A 35 -4.76 -15.37 8.37
N GLN A 36 -4.27 -16.05 7.33
CA GLN A 36 -3.76 -15.45 6.10
C GLN A 36 -4.75 -15.73 4.95
N ASN A 37 -5.53 -14.72 4.58
CA ASN A 37 -6.47 -14.81 3.46
C ASN A 37 -6.23 -13.68 2.46
N ARG A 38 -6.47 -13.94 1.17
CA ARG A 38 -6.38 -12.93 0.10
C ARG A 38 -7.28 -11.71 0.36
N ARG A 39 -8.44 -11.93 0.99
CA ARG A 39 -9.33 -10.84 1.43
C ARG A 39 -8.65 -9.93 2.45
N ARG A 40 -7.91 -10.49 3.41
CA ARG A 40 -7.16 -9.68 4.39
C ARG A 40 -6.02 -8.92 3.73
N VAL A 41 -5.33 -9.51 2.75
CA VAL A 41 -4.31 -8.80 1.96
C VAL A 41 -4.91 -7.54 1.33
N LEU A 42 -6.05 -7.67 0.65
CA LEU A 42 -6.74 -6.53 0.06
C LEU A 42 -7.26 -5.55 1.12
N GLN A 43 -7.72 -6.03 2.28
CA GLN A 43 -8.16 -5.16 3.36
C GLN A 43 -7.03 -4.35 3.99
N TYR A 44 -5.82 -4.91 4.17
CA TYR A 44 -4.71 -4.19 4.79
C TYR A 44 -3.89 -3.42 3.76
N TYR A 45 -3.32 -4.12 2.79
CA TYR A 45 -2.44 -3.52 1.79
C TYR A 45 -3.23 -2.76 0.72
N GLY A 46 -4.43 -3.23 0.37
CA GLY A 46 -5.29 -2.52 -0.58
C GLY A 46 -5.89 -1.24 0.00
N THR A 47 -6.32 -1.21 1.27
CA THR A 47 -6.75 0.05 1.90
C THR A 47 -5.60 1.02 2.07
N ALA A 48 -4.41 0.54 2.48
CA ALA A 48 -3.21 1.38 2.53
C ALA A 48 -2.87 1.97 1.15
N LEU A 49 -2.92 1.15 0.09
CA LEU A 49 -2.70 1.61 -1.29
C LEU A 49 -3.71 2.69 -1.69
N LEU A 50 -5.00 2.50 -1.40
CA LEU A 50 -6.06 3.46 -1.72
C LEU A 50 -5.88 4.78 -0.97
N LEU A 51 -5.56 4.72 0.33
CA LEU A 51 -5.34 5.92 1.15
C LEU A 51 -4.12 6.70 0.68
N LEU A 52 -2.99 6.02 0.45
CA LEU A 52 -1.77 6.66 -0.04
C LEU A 52 -1.95 7.20 -1.46
N GLY A 53 -2.66 6.48 -2.34
CA GLY A 53 -2.99 6.92 -3.68
C GLY A 53 -3.91 8.14 -3.68
N ALA A 54 -4.92 8.16 -2.82
CA ALA A 54 -5.80 9.32 -2.64
C ALA A 54 -5.01 10.54 -2.13
N LEU A 55 -4.11 10.34 -1.17
CA LEU A 55 -3.23 11.41 -0.67
C LEU A 55 -2.30 11.94 -1.78
N TRP A 56 -1.72 11.04 -2.59
CA TRP A 56 -0.89 11.44 -3.73
C TRP A 56 -1.67 12.29 -4.74
N LEU A 57 -2.90 11.87 -5.07
CA LEU A 57 -3.78 12.62 -5.96
C LEU A 57 -4.13 13.98 -5.38
N LEU A 58 -4.49 14.06 -4.09
CA LEU A 58 -4.79 15.33 -3.41
C LEU A 58 -3.60 16.30 -3.46
N LEU A 59 -2.40 15.81 -3.18
CA LEU A 59 -1.18 16.64 -3.25
C LEU A 59 -0.94 17.16 -4.67
N ARG A 60 -1.14 16.30 -5.68
CA ARG A 60 -1.04 16.69 -7.09
C ARG A 60 -2.09 17.74 -7.47
N TRP A 61 -3.32 17.59 -6.97
CA TRP A 61 -4.41 18.56 -7.19
C TRP A 61 -4.12 19.92 -6.53
N LEU A 62 -3.50 19.92 -5.36
CA LEU A 62 -3.10 21.13 -4.63
C LEU A 62 -1.86 21.82 -5.24
N GLY A 63 -1.28 21.26 -6.31
CA GLY A 63 -0.07 21.79 -6.95
C GLY A 63 1.18 21.69 -6.08
N ALA A 64 1.14 20.84 -5.05
CA ALA A 64 2.23 20.66 -4.07
C ALA A 64 3.30 19.69 -4.54
#